data_AF-A0A494WGP3-F1
#
_entry.id   AF-A0A494WGP3-F1
#
_cell.length_a   1.000
_cell.length_b   1.000
_cell.length_c   1.000
_cell.angle_alpha   90.00
_cell.angle_beta   90.00
_cell.angle_gamma   90.00
#
_symmetry.space_group_name_H-M   'P 1'
#
loop_
_entity.id
_entity.type
_entity.pdbx_description
1 polymer ?
#
loop_
_entity_poly.entity_id
_entity_poly.type
_entity_poly.pdbx_seq_one_letter_code
_entity_poly.pdbx_strand_id
1 'polypeptide(L)'
;MIEYITKSELRNFAGKLNINEQVNLRKSASSRALSGATFLSHSSKDDDLVVGAIRVLEGHGAKVYVDEIDPEMPPYTTEETAGLLKSRIRQTKRFVLLASKNSKDSRWVPWELGVADGC
;
A
#
# COMPACT_ATOMS: atom_id res chain seq x y z
N MET A 1 -17.76 -14.44 -0.24
CA MET A 1 -16.72 -13.71 0.51
C MET A 1 -15.40 -14.21 -0.03
N ILE A 2 -14.50 -13.35 -0.51
CA ILE A 2 -13.22 -13.80 -1.06
C ILE A 2 -12.26 -13.96 0.13
N GLU A 3 -11.94 -15.20 0.50
CA GLU A 3 -11.07 -15.52 1.64
C GLU A 3 -9.58 -15.31 1.33
N TYR A 4 -9.18 -15.46 0.06
CA TYR A 4 -7.82 -15.20 -0.39
C TYR A 4 -7.79 -14.77 -1.85
N ILE A 5 -6.82 -13.93 -2.20
CA ILE A 5 -6.59 -13.45 -3.55
C ILE A 5 -5.15 -13.78 -3.93
N THR A 6 -4.97 -14.34 -5.12
CA THR A 6 -3.63 -14.67 -5.63
C THR A 6 -3.02 -13.50 -6.39
N LYS A 7 -1.69 -13.52 -6.54
CA LYS A 7 -0.96 -12.53 -7.35
C LYS A 7 -1.50 -12.44 -8.78
N SER A 8 -1.85 -13.58 -9.38
CA SER A 8 -2.40 -13.64 -10.74
C SER A 8 -3.75 -12.94 -10.83
N GLU A 9 -4.60 -13.09 -9.81
CA GLU A 9 -5.89 -12.43 -9.75
C GLU A 9 -5.74 -10.90 -9.60
N LEU A 10 -4.87 -10.43 -8.71
CA LEU A 10 -4.56 -8.99 -8.58
C LEU A 10 -4.10 -8.39 -9.91
N ARG A 11 -3.21 -9.11 -10.61
CA ARG A 11 -2.71 -8.71 -11.93
C ARG A 11 -3.81 -8.69 -12.99
N ASN A 12 -4.74 -9.62 -12.93
CA ASN A 12 -5.90 -9.66 -13.81
C ASN A 12 -6.85 -8.47 -13.54
N PHE A 13 -7.05 -8.09 -12.27
CA PHE A 13 -7.81 -6.88 -11.92
C PHE A 13 -7.11 -5.61 -12.39
N ALA A 14 -5.79 -5.52 -12.25
CA ALA A 14 -5.00 -4.40 -12.73
C ALA A 14 -5.00 -4.31 -14.27
N GLY A 15 -4.87 -5.44 -14.96
CA GLY A 15 -4.88 -5.52 -16.43
C GLY A 15 -6.24 -5.24 -17.07
N LYS A 16 -7.34 -5.29 -16.29
CA LYS A 16 -8.67 -4.85 -16.72
C LYS A 16 -8.83 -3.32 -16.70
N LEU A 17 -7.91 -2.60 -16.06
CA LEU A 17 -7.95 -1.14 -15.95
C LEU A 17 -7.03 -0.51 -17.00
N ASN A 18 -7.52 0.54 -17.66
CA ASN A 18 -6.70 1.36 -18.54
C ASN A 18 -5.67 2.16 -17.72
N ILE A 19 -4.53 2.50 -18.32
CA ILE A 19 -3.46 3.28 -17.68
C ILE A 19 -3.99 4.56 -16.99
N ASN A 20 -4.94 5.26 -17.62
CA ASN A 20 -5.57 6.46 -17.03
C ASN A 20 -6.39 6.14 -15.76
N GLU A 21 -7.08 5.01 -15.73
CA GLU A 21 -7.82 4.55 -14.55
C GLU A 21 -6.86 4.19 -13.41
N GLN A 22 -5.75 3.52 -13.73
CA GLN A 22 -4.71 3.17 -12.76
C GLN A 22 -4.12 4.43 -12.10
N VAL A 23 -3.78 5.43 -12.91
CA VAL A 23 -3.25 6.72 -12.43
C VAL A 23 -4.28 7.48 -11.58
N ASN A 24 -5.54 7.53 -12.01
CA ASN A 24 -6.61 8.19 -11.24
C ASN A 24 -6.87 7.48 -9.91
N LEU A 25 -6.90 6.15 -9.90
CA LEU A 25 -7.04 5.35 -8.68
C LEU A 25 -5.93 5.67 -7.69
N ARG A 26 -4.68 5.70 -8.14
CA ARG A 26 -3.54 6.09 -7.30
C ARG A 26 -3.66 7.50 -6.75
N LYS A 27 -3.96 8.46 -7.61
CA LYS A 27 -4.11 9.86 -7.20
C LYS A 27 -5.23 10.03 -6.17
N SER A 28 -6.30 9.25 -6.31
CA SER A 28 -7.37 9.22 -5.32
C SER A 28 -6.95 8.53 -4.02
N ALA A 29 -6.12 7.48 -4.09
CA ALA A 29 -5.63 6.73 -2.92
C ALA A 29 -4.60 7.52 -2.10
N SER A 30 -3.74 8.30 -2.75
CA SER A 30 -2.75 9.15 -2.07
C SER A 30 -3.35 10.44 -1.50
N SER A 31 -4.46 10.93 -2.07
CA SER A 31 -5.19 12.13 -1.59
C SER A 31 -6.29 11.82 -0.57
N ARG A 32 -6.44 10.54 -0.17
CA ARG A 32 -7.49 10.14 0.77
C ARG A 32 -7.20 10.55 2.20
N ALA A 33 -8.27 10.87 2.93
CA ALA A 33 -8.20 11.09 4.36
C ALA A 33 -7.70 9.82 5.06
N LEU A 34 -6.64 9.95 5.86
CA LEU A 34 -6.05 8.87 6.66
C LEU A 34 -7.04 8.34 7.72
N SER A 35 -7.90 9.22 8.24
CA SER A 35 -8.88 8.88 9.28
C SER A 35 -9.89 7.83 8.80
N GLY A 36 -9.81 6.63 9.36
CA GLY A 36 -10.67 5.50 9.00
C GLY A 36 -10.25 4.77 7.71
N ALA A 37 -9.16 5.17 7.07
CA ALA A 37 -8.61 4.48 5.92
C ALA A 37 -7.79 3.24 6.34
N THR A 38 -7.52 2.40 5.35
CA THR A 38 -6.64 1.24 5.42
C THR A 38 -5.32 1.62 4.76
N PHE A 39 -4.24 1.64 5.54
CA PHE A 39 -2.89 1.85 5.04
C PHE A 39 -2.46 0.62 4.24
N LEU A 40 -2.06 0.81 2.99
CA LEU A 40 -1.52 -0.25 2.14
C LEU A 40 -0.02 -0.05 1.92
N SER A 41 0.79 -0.81 2.66
CA SER A 41 2.23 -0.90 2.46
C SER A 41 2.51 -1.83 1.27
N HIS A 42 3.36 -1.37 0.35
CA HIS A 42 3.75 -2.10 -0.85
C HIS A 42 5.19 -1.76 -1.26
N SER A 43 5.81 -2.66 -2.02
CA SER A 43 7.06 -2.34 -2.70
C SER A 43 6.74 -1.62 -4.00
N SER A 44 7.48 -0.55 -4.34
CA SER A 44 7.28 0.20 -5.59
C SER A 44 7.45 -0.68 -6.85
N LYS A 45 8.14 -1.83 -6.73
CA LYS A 45 8.27 -2.84 -7.79
C LYS A 45 7.00 -3.67 -8.03
N ASP A 46 6.03 -3.60 -7.13
CA ASP A 46 4.75 -4.32 -7.21
C ASP A 46 3.57 -3.37 -7.52
N ASP A 47 3.86 -2.23 -8.15
CA ASP A 47 2.93 -1.19 -8.60
C ASP A 47 1.61 -1.73 -9.21
N ASP A 48 1.76 -2.66 -10.15
CA ASP A 48 0.66 -3.29 -10.86
C ASP A 48 -0.26 -4.09 -9.91
N LEU A 49 0.32 -4.69 -8.85
CA LEU A 49 -0.46 -5.40 -7.83
C LEU A 49 -1.19 -4.45 -6.88
N VAL A 50 -0.65 -3.26 -6.66
CA VAL A 50 -1.22 -2.24 -5.76
C VAL A 50 -2.54 -1.74 -6.32
N VAL A 51 -2.58 -1.46 -7.62
CA VAL A 51 -3.82 -1.04 -8.30
C VAL A 51 -4.90 -2.11 -8.15
N GLY A 52 -4.54 -3.38 -8.38
CA GLY A 52 -5.44 -4.51 -8.16
C GLY A 52 -5.92 -4.60 -6.70
N ALA A 53 -5.01 -4.41 -5.74
CA ALA A 53 -5.31 -4.49 -4.30
C ALA A 53 -6.24 -3.35 -3.85
N ILE A 54 -5.97 -2.12 -4.29
CA ILE A 54 -6.86 -0.97 -4.05
C ILE A 54 -8.25 -1.31 -4.55
N ARG A 55 -8.37 -1.76 -5.81
CA ARG A 55 -9.67 -2.03 -6.44
C ARG A 55 -10.48 -3.08 -5.69
N VAL A 56 -9.82 -4.13 -5.22
CA VAL A 56 -10.44 -5.20 -4.42
C VAL A 56 -10.91 -4.68 -3.06
N LEU A 57 -10.06 -3.93 -2.36
CA LEU A 57 -10.37 -3.38 -1.04
C LEU A 57 -11.51 -2.36 -1.14
N GLU A 58 -11.49 -1.51 -2.16
CA GLU A 58 -12.58 -0.57 -2.45
C GLU A 58 -13.88 -1.27 -2.85
N GLY A 59 -13.79 -2.36 -3.62
CA GLY A 59 -14.94 -3.21 -3.95
C GLY A 59 -15.59 -3.84 -2.72
N HIS A 60 -14.84 -4.00 -1.63
CA HIS A 60 -15.34 -4.42 -0.31
C HIS A 60 -15.76 -3.25 0.59
N GLY A 61 -15.75 -2.02 0.09
CA GLY A 61 -16.13 -0.82 0.84
C GLY A 61 -15.03 -0.26 1.75
N ALA A 62 -13.80 -0.74 1.65
CA ALA A 62 -12.67 -0.20 2.39
C ALA A 62 -12.07 1.02 1.66
N LYS A 63 -11.78 2.08 2.41
CA LYS A 63 -11.04 3.23 1.88
C LYS A 63 -9.55 2.93 1.99
N VAL A 64 -8.89 2.70 0.87
CA VAL A 64 -7.44 2.46 0.84
C VAL A 64 -6.70 3.79 0.75
N TYR A 65 -5.67 3.92 1.58
CA TYR A 65 -4.66 4.95 1.49
C TYR A 65 -3.35 4.30 1.07
N VAL A 66 -2.73 4.84 0.02
CA VAL A 66 -1.41 4.41 -0.45
C VAL A 66 -0.47 5.58 -0.27
N ASP A 67 0.59 5.34 0.50
CA ASP A 67 1.69 6.27 0.58
C ASP A 67 2.66 5.97 -0.56
N GLU A 68 2.83 6.93 -1.46
CA GLU A 68 3.85 6.87 -2.50
C GLU A 68 5.16 7.33 -1.86
N ILE A 69 5.76 6.44 -1.07
CA ILE A 69 7.16 6.61 -0.66
C ILE A 69 7.99 6.27 -1.89
N ASP A 70 8.53 7.32 -2.46
CA ASP A 70 9.33 7.33 -3.68
C ASP A 70 10.33 6.15 -3.71
N PRO A 71 10.35 5.33 -4.77
CA PRO A 71 11.35 4.29 -4.97
C PRO A 71 12.79 4.80 -5.04
N GLU A 72 12.99 6.11 -5.24
CA GLU A 72 14.31 6.74 -5.24
C GLU A 72 14.81 7.16 -3.85
N MET A 73 14.11 6.78 -2.76
CA MET A 73 14.58 7.15 -1.43
C MET A 73 15.92 6.45 -1.08
N PRO A 74 16.88 7.21 -0.51
CA PRO A 74 18.19 6.70 -0.17
C PRO A 74 18.12 5.56 0.87
N PRO A 75 19.14 4.71 0.96
CA PRO A 75 19.21 3.57 1.89
C PRO A 75 19.20 3.94 3.39
N TYR A 76 19.04 5.22 3.73
CA TYR A 76 18.98 5.75 5.08
C TYR A 76 17.64 6.49 5.25
N THR A 77 16.72 5.90 6.01
CA THR A 77 15.50 6.57 6.45
C THR A 77 15.90 7.73 7.36
N THR A 78 15.63 8.97 6.96
CA THR A 78 15.70 10.11 7.88
C THR A 78 14.64 9.92 8.96
N GLU A 79 14.95 10.31 10.20
CA GLU A 79 14.03 10.21 11.34
C GLU A 79 12.67 10.88 11.04
N GLU A 80 12.70 11.91 10.20
CA GLU A 80 11.53 12.63 9.70
C GLU A 80 10.59 11.75 8.86
N THR A 81 11.11 10.99 7.89
CA THR A 81 10.31 10.09 7.04
C THR A 81 9.74 8.93 7.87
N ALA A 82 10.53 8.37 8.78
CA ALA A 82 10.07 7.34 9.71
C ALA A 82 8.95 7.86 10.63
N GLY A 83 9.11 9.08 11.17
CA GLY A 83 8.11 9.73 12.00
C GLY A 83 6.80 9.99 11.25
N LEU A 84 6.91 10.43 10.00
CA LEU A 84 5.78 10.73 9.15
C LEU A 84 5.01 9.45 8.77
N LEU A 85 5.72 8.37 8.43
CA LEU A 85 5.14 7.06 8.14
C LEU A 85 4.47 6.46 9.39
N LYS A 86 5.12 6.53 10.56
CA LYS A 86 4.55 6.09 11.84
C LYS A 86 3.28 6.85 12.19
N SER A 87 3.27 8.17 11.98
CA SER A 87 2.09 9.01 12.21
C SER A 87 0.94 8.62 11.25
N ARG A 88 1.24 8.36 9.97
CA ARG A 88 0.25 7.88 9.00
C ARG A 88 -0.34 6.52 9.39
N ILE A 89 0.50 5.55 9.74
CA ILE A 89 0.05 4.23 10.22
C ILE A 89 -0.86 4.38 11.44
N ARG A 90 -0.48 5.20 12.42
CA ARG A 90 -1.31 5.48 13.62
C ARG A 90 -2.63 6.18 13.33
N GLN A 91 -2.68 7.02 12.30
CA GLN A 91 -3.90 7.72 11.90
C GLN A 91 -4.87 6.81 11.12
N THR A 92 -4.35 5.76 10.49
CA THR A 92 -5.18 4.77 9.79
C THR A 92 -5.77 3.73 10.73
N LYS A 93 -6.93 3.20 10.37
CA LYS A 93 -7.67 2.23 11.21
C LYS A 93 -7.16 0.80 11.02
N ARG A 94 -6.58 0.50 9.86
CA ARG A 94 -6.15 -0.83 9.45
C ARG A 94 -4.84 -0.72 8.70
N PHE A 95 -3.94 -1.66 8.94
CA PHE A 95 -2.68 -1.78 8.20
C PHE A 95 -2.75 -3.06 7.36
N VAL A 96 -2.47 -2.93 6.07
CA VAL A 96 -2.42 -4.04 5.11
C VAL A 96 -1.04 -3.99 4.45
N LEU A 97 -0.33 -5.10 4.55
CA LEU A 97 0.96 -5.28 3.92
C LEU A 97 0.81 -6.18 2.69
N LEU A 98 1.25 -5.68 1.54
CA LEU A 98 1.39 -6.49 0.33
C LEU A 98 2.75 -7.20 0.34
N ALA A 99 2.76 -8.43 0.85
CA ALA A 99 3.96 -9.26 0.95
C ALA A 99 4.22 -10.03 -0.36
N SER A 100 5.06 -9.47 -1.23
CA SER A 100 5.60 -10.09 -2.45
C SER A 100 7.03 -10.60 -2.20
N LYS A 101 7.59 -11.40 -3.13
CA LYS A 101 9.02 -11.78 -3.08
C LYS A 101 9.93 -10.55 -3.09
N ASN A 102 9.51 -9.48 -3.76
CA ASN A 102 10.21 -8.19 -3.77
C ASN A 102 10.03 -7.42 -2.46
N SER A 103 8.90 -7.60 -1.75
CA SER A 103 8.70 -7.04 -0.40
C SER A 103 9.68 -7.62 0.62
N LYS A 104 10.21 -8.83 0.38
CA LYS A 104 11.29 -9.43 1.18
C LYS A 104 12.65 -8.76 0.95
N ASP A 105 12.83 -8.18 -0.23
CA ASP A 105 14.04 -7.45 -0.63
C ASP A 105 13.96 -5.97 -0.20
N SER A 106 12.74 -5.43 -0.06
CA SER A 106 12.49 -4.14 0.58
C SER A 106 12.77 -4.21 2.08
N ARG A 107 13.92 -3.69 2.53
CA ARG A 107 14.30 -3.53 3.96
C ARG A 107 13.30 -2.73 4.82
N TRP A 108 12.29 -2.11 4.20
CA TRP A 108 11.28 -1.25 4.83
C TRP A 108 10.06 -2.01 5.35
N VAL A 109 9.64 -3.06 4.64
CA VAL A 109 8.48 -3.89 5.01
C VAL A 109 8.61 -4.54 6.40
N PRO A 110 9.78 -5.08 6.79
CA PRO A 110 9.98 -5.57 8.15
C PRO A 110 9.93 -4.46 9.22
N TRP A 111 10.36 -3.25 8.88
CA TRP A 111 10.35 -2.11 9.79
C TRP A 111 8.93 -1.58 10.02
N GLU A 112 8.15 -1.40 8.96
CA GLU A 112 6.74 -1.00 9.05
C GLU A 112 5.91 -2.02 9.86
N LEU A 113 6.18 -3.31 9.65
CA LEU A 113 5.57 -4.38 10.43
C LEU A 113 5.93 -4.27 11.92
N GLY A 114 7.20 -4.01 12.24
CA GLY A 114 7.64 -3.80 13.63
C GLY A 114 7.02 -2.56 14.28
N VAL A 115 6.77 -1.48 13.52
CA VAL A 115 6.07 -0.29 14.02
C VAL A 115 4.58 -0.56 14.22
N ALA A 116 3.97 -1.38 13.38
CA ALA A 116 2.56 -1.76 13.50
C ALA A 116 2.31 -2.78 14.63
N ASP A 117 3.25 -3.71 14.88
CA ASP A 117 3.17 -4.75 15.91
C ASP A 117 3.60 -4.26 17.30
N GLY A 118 4.56 -3.34 17.37
CA GLY A 118 5.11 -2.82 18.63
C GLY A 118 4.27 -1.77 19.35
N CYS A 119 2.93 -1.83 19.23
CA CYS A 119 1.99 -0.90 19.88
C CYS A 119 1.07 -1.61 20.87
#